data_AF-A0A848CC68-F1
#
_entry.id   AF-A0A848CC68-F1
#
_cell.length_a   1.000
_cell.length_b   1.000
_cell.length_c   1.000
_cell.angle_alpha   90.00
_cell.angle_beta   90.00
_cell.angle_gamma   90.00
#
_symmetry.space_group_name_H-M   'P 1'
#
loop_
_entity.id
_entity.type
_entity.pdbx_description
1 polymer ?
#
loop_
_entity_poly.entity_id
_entity_poly.type
_entity_poly.pdbx_seq_one_letter_code
_entity_poly.pdbx_strand_id
1 'polypeptide(L)'
;MKLFRMFLVSLALSLIFAGAALAKADVTELYAEALMTGDVESLDKLLAPNYWHVSANGHIQDKEHFLASLKERKLVIDRIRLSNMRSTVMGDVTLVTANGELKGSATPPLPQGLMRYTMVLNKVGKETKIVLFQATPVVPSQDCRDGNCAIR
;
A
#
# COMPACT_ATOMS: atom_id res chain seq x y z
N MET A 1 36.76 -1.14 -42.58
CA MET A 1 36.84 -1.47 -41.13
C MET A 1 36.19 -0.45 -40.17
N LYS A 2 35.76 0.76 -40.61
CA LYS A 2 35.07 1.72 -39.71
C LYS A 2 33.53 1.62 -39.72
N LEU A 3 32.91 1.18 -40.83
CA LEU A 3 31.44 1.07 -40.92
C LEU A 3 30.85 -0.11 -40.12
N PHE A 4 31.56 -1.22 -39.99
CA PHE A 4 31.05 -2.43 -39.31
C PHE A 4 31.02 -2.30 -37.78
N ARG A 5 31.85 -1.41 -37.21
CA ARG A 5 31.84 -1.10 -35.77
C ARG A 5 30.66 -0.21 -35.35
N MET A 6 30.07 0.53 -36.28
CA MET A 6 28.97 1.46 -35.96
C MET A 6 27.62 0.74 -35.82
N PHE A 7 27.45 -0.40 -36.48
CA PHE A 7 26.23 -1.22 -36.43
C PHE A 7 26.12 -2.07 -35.16
N LEU A 8 27.25 -2.51 -34.61
CA LEU A 8 27.29 -3.28 -33.35
C LEU A 8 27.04 -2.40 -32.11
N VAL A 9 27.41 -1.12 -32.16
CA VAL A 9 27.14 -0.17 -31.07
C VAL A 9 25.67 0.23 -31.02
N SER A 10 24.99 0.29 -32.18
CA SER A 10 23.56 0.63 -32.25
C SER A 10 22.66 -0.54 -31.80
N LEU A 11 23.05 -1.79 -32.07
CA LEU A 11 22.30 -2.97 -31.60
C LEU A 11 22.43 -3.20 -30.08
N ALA A 12 23.59 -2.87 -29.50
CA ALA A 12 23.80 -2.93 -28.06
C ALA A 12 23.00 -1.86 -27.30
N LEU A 13 22.78 -0.69 -27.90
CA LEU A 13 21.99 0.38 -27.27
C LEU A 13 20.47 0.07 -27.27
N SER A 14 19.97 -0.68 -28.25
CA SER A 14 18.56 -1.11 -28.29
C SER A 14 18.21 -2.23 -27.31
N LEU A 15 19.20 -3.00 -26.84
CA LEU A 15 18.98 -4.10 -25.88
C LEU A 15 18.91 -3.62 -24.42
N ILE A 16 19.43 -2.43 -24.11
CA ILE A 16 19.38 -1.87 -22.75
C ILE A 16 17.97 -1.33 -22.42
N PHE A 17 17.19 -0.92 -23.42
CA PHE A 17 15.82 -0.43 -23.21
C PHE A 17 14.74 -1.51 -23.23
N ALA A 18 15.06 -2.75 -23.62
CA ALA A 18 14.09 -3.84 -23.74
C ALA A 18 13.81 -4.60 -22.42
N GLY A 19 14.60 -4.34 -21.36
CA GLY A 19 14.59 -5.15 -20.13
C GLY A 19 13.77 -4.61 -18.96
N ALA A 20 13.35 -3.35 -18.97
CA ALA A 20 12.47 -2.80 -17.95
C ALA A 20 11.03 -2.97 -18.41
N ALA A 21 10.51 -4.20 -18.36
CA ALA A 21 9.06 -4.35 -18.21
C ALA A 21 8.69 -3.56 -16.96
N LEU A 22 8.05 -2.40 -17.14
CA LEU A 22 7.60 -1.55 -16.05
C LEU A 22 6.70 -2.43 -15.18
N ALA A 23 7.22 -2.93 -14.06
CA ALA A 23 6.44 -3.74 -13.15
C ALA A 23 5.22 -2.90 -12.79
N LYS A 24 4.01 -3.44 -12.99
CA LYS A 24 2.78 -2.75 -12.60
C LYS A 24 2.95 -2.38 -11.12
N ALA A 25 2.83 -1.08 -10.82
CA ALA A 25 3.01 -0.59 -9.46
C ALA A 25 2.12 -1.39 -8.50
N ASP A 26 2.69 -1.80 -7.36
CA ASP A 26 1.99 -2.58 -6.35
C ASP A 26 0.84 -1.72 -5.80
N VAL A 27 -0.38 -2.27 -5.84
CA VAL A 27 -1.60 -1.56 -5.38
C VAL A 27 -1.49 -1.13 -3.92
N THR A 28 -0.76 -1.88 -3.09
CA THR A 28 -0.52 -1.51 -1.68
C THR A 28 0.43 -0.34 -1.53
N GLU A 29 1.46 -0.24 -2.40
CA GLU A 29 2.39 0.89 -2.44
C GLU A 29 1.68 2.16 -2.94
N LEU A 30 0.91 2.04 -4.04
CA LEU A 30 0.10 3.14 -4.56
C LEU A 30 -0.90 3.66 -3.52
N TYR A 31 -1.50 2.76 -2.73
CA TYR A 31 -2.40 3.15 -1.64
C TYR A 31 -1.67 3.90 -0.53
N ALA A 32 -0.50 3.42 -0.11
CA ALA A 32 0.33 4.09 0.89
C ALA A 32 0.78 5.49 0.43
N GLU A 33 1.18 5.62 -0.84
CA GLU A 33 1.55 6.89 -1.45
C GLU A 33 0.36 7.86 -1.47
N ALA A 34 -0.79 7.42 -1.99
CA ALA A 34 -1.99 8.25 -2.08
C ALA A 34 -2.51 8.69 -0.70
N LEU A 35 -2.35 7.86 0.33
CA LEU A 35 -2.60 8.24 1.72
C LEU A 35 -1.70 9.38 2.19
N MET A 36 -0.39 9.30 1.92
CA MET A 36 0.58 10.30 2.38
C MET A 36 0.45 11.62 1.64
N THR A 37 0.07 11.60 0.36
CA THR A 37 -0.12 12.80 -0.45
C THR A 37 -1.53 13.38 -0.31
N GLY A 38 -2.46 12.65 0.31
CA GLY A 38 -3.87 13.04 0.38
C GLY A 38 -4.57 13.00 -0.98
N ASP A 39 -4.09 12.18 -1.91
CA ASP A 39 -4.65 12.04 -3.26
C ASP A 39 -5.94 11.20 -3.24
N VAL A 40 -7.05 11.88 -2.96
CA VAL A 40 -8.39 11.30 -2.89
C VAL A 40 -8.84 10.70 -4.23
N GLU A 41 -8.40 11.25 -5.37
CA GLU A 41 -8.79 10.75 -6.68
C GLU A 41 -8.12 9.39 -6.97
N SER A 42 -6.83 9.27 -6.66
CA SER A 42 -6.13 7.99 -6.76
C SER A 42 -6.70 6.96 -5.79
N LEU A 43 -7.01 7.35 -4.55
CA LEU A 43 -7.66 6.45 -3.60
C LEU A 43 -9.03 5.97 -4.10
N ASP A 44 -9.87 6.85 -4.65
CA ASP A 44 -11.16 6.45 -5.21
C ASP A 44 -11.01 5.38 -6.30
N LYS A 45 -9.97 5.46 -7.13
CA LYS A 45 -9.66 4.44 -8.16
C LYS A 45 -9.10 3.14 -7.57
N LEU A 46 -8.34 3.19 -6.47
CA LEU A 46 -7.75 2.01 -5.85
C LEU A 46 -8.76 1.22 -4.99
N LEU A 47 -9.75 1.90 -4.43
CA LEU A 47 -10.71 1.30 -3.49
C LEU A 47 -11.92 0.69 -4.21
N ALA A 48 -12.31 -0.51 -3.78
CA ALA A 48 -13.53 -1.17 -4.25
C ALA A 48 -14.78 -0.40 -3.80
N PRO A 49 -15.91 -0.46 -4.53
CA PRO A 49 -17.14 0.21 -4.12
C PRO A 49 -17.63 -0.16 -2.71
N ASN A 50 -17.40 -1.41 -2.29
CA ASN A 50 -17.75 -1.95 -0.98
C ASN A 50 -16.58 -1.94 0.02
N TYR A 51 -15.67 -0.97 -0.11
CA TYR A 51 -14.49 -0.88 0.75
C TYR A 51 -14.84 -0.50 2.20
N TRP A 52 -14.11 -1.11 3.13
CA TRP A 52 -14.14 -0.79 4.55
C TRP A 52 -12.76 -0.36 5.07
N HIS A 53 -12.74 0.75 5.81
CA HIS A 53 -11.59 1.22 6.56
C HIS A 53 -11.80 1.01 8.05
N VAL A 54 -10.91 0.26 8.68
CA VAL A 54 -10.86 0.09 10.14
C VAL A 54 -9.61 0.79 10.66
N SER A 55 -9.81 1.96 11.28
CA SER A 55 -8.74 2.77 11.85
C SER A 55 -8.10 2.10 13.07
N ALA A 56 -6.92 2.58 13.49
CA ALA A 56 -6.19 2.02 14.63
C ALA A 56 -6.92 2.17 15.99
N ASN A 57 -7.95 3.03 16.07
CA ASN A 57 -8.85 3.16 17.22
C ASN A 57 -10.10 2.27 17.12
N GLY A 58 -10.21 1.43 16.09
CA GLY A 58 -11.33 0.52 15.88
C GLY A 58 -12.56 1.16 15.22
N HIS A 59 -12.53 2.46 14.90
CA HIS A 59 -13.63 3.09 14.17
C HIS A 59 -13.66 2.62 12.72
N ILE A 60 -14.87 2.41 12.21
CA ILE A 60 -15.13 1.89 10.87
C ILE A 60 -15.71 3.00 10.01
N GLN A 61 -15.21 3.10 8.78
CA GLN A 61 -15.75 3.96 7.72
C GLN A 61 -15.91 3.13 6.45
N ASP A 62 -16.99 3.37 5.70
CA ASP A 62 -17.06 2.92 4.32
C ASP A 62 -16.18 3.81 3.41
N LYS A 63 -16.18 3.50 2.10
CA LYS A 63 -15.43 4.26 1.10
C LYS A 63 -15.76 5.75 1.08
N GLU A 64 -17.04 6.11 1.08
CA GLU A 64 -17.47 7.51 0.95
C GLU A 64 -17.02 8.33 2.16
N HIS A 65 -17.28 7.83 3.37
CA HIS A 65 -16.92 8.51 4.61
C HIS A 65 -15.40 8.58 4.81
N PHE A 66 -14.67 7.54 4.41
CA PHE A 66 -13.21 7.52 4.45
C PHE A 66 -12.61 8.58 3.51
N LEU A 67 -13.02 8.62 2.24
CA LEU A 67 -12.54 9.60 1.28
C LEU A 67 -12.92 11.03 1.68
N ALA A 68 -14.13 11.23 2.22
CA ALA A 68 -14.55 12.51 2.78
C ALA A 68 -13.65 12.95 3.94
N SER A 69 -13.27 12.04 4.83
CA SER A 69 -12.41 12.36 5.97
C SER A 69 -11.03 12.88 5.55
N LEU A 70 -10.46 12.36 4.46
CA LEU A 70 -9.20 12.84 3.89
C LEU A 70 -9.39 14.20 3.21
N LYS A 71 -10.46 14.34 2.41
CA LYS A 71 -10.80 15.60 1.71
C LYS A 71 -11.03 16.76 2.69
N GLU A 72 -11.70 16.49 3.81
CA GLU A 72 -11.98 17.45 4.87
C GLU A 72 -10.79 17.62 5.84
N ARG A 73 -9.68 16.91 5.62
CA ARG A 73 -8.50 16.88 6.50
C ARG A 73 -8.81 16.47 7.94
N LYS A 74 -9.91 15.72 8.15
CA LYS A 74 -10.21 15.03 9.41
C LYS A 74 -9.29 13.84 9.65
N LEU A 75 -8.68 13.31 8.60
CA LEU A 75 -7.58 12.36 8.62
C LEU A 75 -6.44 12.93 7.77
N VAL A 76 -5.24 13.00 8.33
CA VAL A 76 -4.01 13.37 7.61
C VAL A 76 -2.95 12.34 7.97
N ILE A 77 -2.38 11.69 6.97
CA ILE A 77 -1.30 10.71 7.14
C ILE A 77 0.01 11.36 6.72
N ASP A 78 0.88 11.66 7.69
CA ASP A 78 2.21 12.22 7.41
C ASP A 78 3.20 11.13 6.99
N ARG A 79 3.01 9.92 7.52
CA ARG A 79 3.82 8.75 7.21
C ARG A 79 3.03 7.47 7.40
N ILE A 80 3.06 6.63 6.39
CA ILE A 80 2.72 5.21 6.51
C ILE A 80 3.81 4.40 5.81
N ARG A 81 4.31 3.37 6.49
CA ARG A 81 5.24 2.40 5.91
C ARG A 81 4.62 1.02 5.94
N LEU A 82 4.65 0.32 4.81
CA LEU A 82 4.34 -1.11 4.75
C LEU A 82 5.67 -1.85 4.63
N SER A 83 5.95 -2.74 5.57
CA SER A 83 7.16 -3.56 5.63
C SER A 83 6.84 -4.97 6.08
N ASN A 84 7.76 -5.92 5.85
CA ASN A 84 7.57 -7.34 6.14
C ASN A 84 6.24 -7.88 5.59
N MET A 85 5.93 -7.46 4.36
CA MET A 85 4.67 -7.79 3.71
C MET A 85 4.61 -9.28 3.40
N ARG A 86 3.46 -9.89 3.70
CA ARG A 86 3.16 -11.28 3.36
C ARG A 86 1.80 -11.33 2.70
N SER A 87 1.69 -12.10 1.62
CA SER A 87 0.46 -12.26 0.87
C SER A 87 0.04 -13.72 0.80
N THR A 88 -1.27 -13.95 0.89
CA THR A 88 -1.91 -15.25 0.66
C THR A 88 -3.00 -15.06 -0.38
N VAL A 89 -2.89 -15.77 -1.50
CA VAL A 89 -3.86 -15.72 -2.60
C VAL A 89 -4.92 -16.80 -2.40
N MET A 90 -6.20 -16.42 -2.54
CA MET A 90 -7.38 -17.26 -2.37
C MET A 90 -8.36 -16.95 -3.52
N GLY A 91 -8.19 -17.61 -4.67
CA GLY A 91 -8.92 -17.28 -5.89
C GLY A 91 -8.60 -15.87 -6.36
N ASP A 92 -9.62 -15.03 -6.54
CA ASP A 92 -9.46 -13.62 -6.92
C ASP A 92 -9.15 -12.70 -5.72
N VAL A 93 -9.16 -13.23 -4.50
CA VAL A 93 -8.86 -12.47 -3.29
C VAL A 93 -7.41 -12.65 -2.89
N THR A 94 -6.74 -11.59 -2.48
CA THR A 94 -5.42 -11.63 -1.84
C THR A 94 -5.52 -11.02 -0.45
N LEU A 95 -5.18 -11.80 0.57
CA LEU A 95 -4.97 -11.32 1.92
C LEU A 95 -3.53 -10.83 2.05
N VAL A 96 -3.34 -9.60 2.49
CA VAL A 96 -2.03 -9.01 2.75
C VAL A 96 -1.92 -8.65 4.22
N THR A 97 -0.80 -9.02 4.83
CA THR A 97 -0.41 -8.53 6.16
C THR A 97 0.93 -7.83 6.06
N ALA A 98 1.10 -6.74 6.79
CA ALA A 98 2.36 -5.98 6.84
C ALA A 98 2.53 -5.35 8.22
N ASN A 99 3.72 -4.95 8.61
CA ASN A 99 3.94 -4.05 9.75
C ASN A 99 4.56 -2.73 9.29
N GLY A 100 4.51 -1.71 10.15
CA GLY A 100 5.27 -0.49 9.93
C GLY A 100 4.81 0.68 10.78
N GLU A 101 5.34 1.86 10.51
CA GLU A 101 5.07 3.07 11.31
C GLU A 101 3.91 3.87 10.70
N LEU A 102 2.97 4.28 11.55
CA LEU A 102 1.93 5.26 11.25
C LEU A 102 2.20 6.56 12.02
N LYS A 103 2.27 7.67 11.29
CA LYS A 103 2.22 9.03 11.84
C LYS A 103 1.19 9.85 11.10
N GLY A 104 0.46 10.66 11.85
CA GLY A 104 -0.60 11.50 11.29
C GLY A 104 -1.45 12.12 12.37
N SER A 105 -2.58 12.67 11.94
CA SER A 105 -3.60 13.24 12.82
C SER A 105 -4.99 12.80 12.38
N ALA A 106 -5.88 12.64 13.35
CA ALA A 106 -7.27 12.31 13.09
C ALA A 106 -8.21 12.96 14.11
N THR A 107 -9.46 13.17 13.70
CA THR A 107 -10.56 13.58 14.58
C THR A 107 -11.68 12.51 14.52
N PRO A 108 -11.88 11.71 15.58
CA PRO A 108 -11.16 11.68 16.85
C PRO A 108 -9.73 11.12 16.71
N PRO A 109 -8.84 11.37 17.70
CA PRO A 109 -7.45 10.91 17.66
C PRO A 109 -7.33 9.39 17.44
N LEU A 110 -6.28 9.00 16.73
CA LEU A 110 -5.90 7.60 16.53
C LEU A 110 -4.55 7.29 17.19
N PRO A 111 -4.33 6.05 17.65
CA PRO A 111 -3.00 5.60 18.06
C PRO A 111 -1.98 5.78 16.94
N GLN A 112 -0.76 6.17 17.30
CA GLN A 112 0.37 6.35 16.37
C GLN A 112 1.53 5.42 16.74
N GLY A 113 2.50 5.31 15.84
CA GLY A 113 3.70 4.50 16.03
C GLY A 113 3.62 3.17 15.27
N LEU A 114 4.12 2.10 15.88
CA LEU A 114 4.19 0.79 15.23
C LEU A 114 2.80 0.16 15.10
N MET A 115 2.48 -0.26 13.88
CA MET A 115 1.20 -0.84 13.49
C MET A 115 1.40 -2.18 12.79
N ARG A 116 0.39 -3.03 12.92
CA ARG A 116 0.12 -4.18 12.06
C ARG A 116 -1.02 -3.80 11.12
N TYR A 117 -0.82 -4.05 9.84
CA TYR A 117 -1.82 -3.81 8.81
C TYR A 117 -2.34 -5.13 8.26
N THR A 118 -3.65 -5.16 8.02
CA THR A 118 -4.30 -6.20 7.22
C THR A 118 -5.01 -5.51 6.07
N MET A 119 -4.75 -5.96 4.85
CA MET A 119 -5.44 -5.50 3.66
C MET A 119 -6.04 -6.70 2.93
N VAL A 120 -7.25 -6.52 2.41
CA VAL A 120 -7.87 -7.50 1.53
C VAL A 120 -8.01 -6.87 0.16
N LEU A 121 -7.45 -7.51 -0.84
CA LEU A 121 -7.50 -7.07 -2.23
C LEU A 121 -8.36 -8.05 -3.00
N ASN A 122 -9.12 -7.54 -3.98
CA ASN A 122 -9.91 -8.35 -4.89
C ASN A 122 -9.55 -8.01 -6.34
N LYS A 123 -9.32 -9.04 -7.14
CA LYS A 123 -9.08 -8.92 -8.57
C LYS A 123 -10.42 -8.87 -9.30
N VAL A 124 -10.67 -7.78 -10.01
CA VAL A 124 -11.88 -7.57 -10.82
C VAL A 124 -11.43 -7.37 -12.26
N GLY A 125 -11.49 -8.44 -13.06
CA GLY A 125 -10.94 -8.47 -14.42
C GLY A 125 -9.43 -8.26 -14.43
N LYS A 126 -8.96 -7.15 -15.02
CA LYS A 126 -7.53 -6.77 -15.06
C LYS A 126 -7.11 -5.85 -13.92
N GLU A 127 -8.06 -5.39 -13.12
CA GLU A 127 -7.84 -4.47 -12.02
C GLU A 127 -7.77 -5.23 -10.70
N THR A 128 -7.04 -4.65 -9.75
CA THR A 128 -7.00 -5.10 -8.37
C THR A 128 -7.44 -3.93 -7.51
N LYS A 129 -8.42 -4.15 -6.66
CA LYS A 129 -9.00 -3.13 -5.78
C LYS A 129 -8.80 -3.53 -4.32
N ILE A 130 -8.64 -2.56 -3.45
CA ILE A 130 -8.60 -2.78 -2.01
C ILE A 130 -10.04 -2.78 -1.49
N VAL A 131 -10.41 -3.86 -0.80
CA VAL A 131 -11.73 -4.09 -0.21
C VAL A 131 -11.72 -3.83 1.30
N LEU A 132 -10.59 -4.06 1.96
CA LEU A 132 -10.44 -3.81 3.39
C LEU A 132 -9.06 -3.23 3.66
N PHE A 133 -9.00 -2.25 4.55
CA PHE A 133 -7.81 -1.88 5.29
C PHE A 133 -8.12 -1.92 6.78
N GLN A 134 -7.23 -2.52 7.57
CA GLN A 134 -7.27 -2.44 9.02
C GLN A 134 -5.87 -2.15 9.57
N ALA A 135 -5.80 -1.22 10.52
CA ALA A 135 -4.62 -0.99 11.33
C ALA A 135 -4.85 -1.47 12.77
N THR A 136 -3.81 -2.04 13.39
CA THR A 136 -3.84 -2.46 14.79
C THR A 136 -2.52 -2.06 15.45
N PRO A 137 -2.54 -1.30 16.56
CA PRO A 137 -1.32 -0.96 17.29
C PRO A 137 -0.57 -2.22 17.71
N VAL A 138 0.73 -2.23 17.46
CA VAL A 138 1.61 -3.27 18.01
C VAL A 138 2.08 -2.78 19.38
N VAL A 139 1.80 -3.57 20.42
CA VAL A 139 2.36 -3.36 21.75
C VAL A 139 3.69 -4.10 21.83
N PRO A 140 4.84 -3.40 21.86
CA PRO A 140 6.14 -4.05 21.93
C PRO A 140 6.30 -4.77 23.28
N SER A 141 6.94 -5.93 23.26
CA SER A 141 7.44 -6.59 24.47
C SER A 141 8.97 -6.58 24.48
N GLN A 142 9.58 -6.93 25.62
CA GLN A 142 11.03 -6.98 25.76
C GLN A 142 11.69 -7.85 24.67
N ASP A 143 11.07 -8.98 24.36
CA ASP A 143 11.57 -9.96 23.39
C ASP A 143 11.01 -9.77 21.98
N CYS A 144 10.12 -8.79 21.78
CA CYS A 144 9.44 -8.57 20.51
C CYS A 144 9.14 -7.09 20.25
N ARG A 145 10.09 -6.43 19.60
CA ARG A 145 10.00 -4.98 19.35
C ARG A 145 9.13 -4.60 18.14
N ASP A 146 9.08 -5.46 17.12
CA ASP A 146 8.47 -5.15 15.82
C ASP A 146 7.20 -5.99 15.52
N GLY A 147 6.81 -6.85 16.45
CA GLY A 147 5.67 -7.76 16.33
C GLY A 147 5.92 -9.02 15.49
N ASN A 148 7.16 -9.32 15.05
CA ASN A 148 7.51 -10.51 14.27
C ASN A 148 8.37 -11.53 15.04
N CYS A 149 8.15 -11.70 16.34
CA CYS A 149 9.05 -12.40 17.26
C CYS A 149 9.40 -13.84 16.86
N ALA A 150 8.44 -14.58 16.29
CA ALA A 150 8.60 -16.00 15.96
C ALA A 150 8.77 -16.27 14.46
N ILE A 151 8.79 -15.24 13.62
CA ILE A 151 8.78 -15.40 12.16
C ILE A 151 9.89 -14.55 11.57
N ARG A 152 11.03 -15.19 11.26
CA ARG A 152 12.17 -14.59 10.56
C ARG A 152 11.95 -14.59 9.06
#